data_AF-A0AAF0VK17-F1
#
_entry.id   AF-A0AAF0VK17-F1
#
_cell.length_a   1.000
_cell.length_b   1.000
_cell.length_c   1.000
_cell.angle_alpha   90.00
_cell.angle_beta   90.00
_cell.angle_gamma   90.00
#
_symmetry.space_group_name_H-M   'P 1'
#
loop_
_entity.id
_entity.type
_entity.pdbx_description
1 polymer ?
#
loop_
_entity_poly.entity_id
_entity_poly.type
_entity_poly.pdbx_seq_one_letter_code
_entity_poly.pdbx_strand_id
1 'polypeptide(L)'
;MTEAAERRTNRRGQASRESMLDAALEALASGAPGSVSGNRIAKDAGATWGTVKYQFGDIDGLWAAVLRHTAERRGTIPAHAAPHGSLAQRVTGILDILYDGLSATDSRAIENLRAALPRDRAELEHHYPQTAAELASWQKTWITDCQHAFSDLDVDPARVREVALFIPGAMRGITSERQLGSYIDLDEARRGLSKAIVAYLKG
;
A
#
# COMPACT_ATOMS: atom_id res chain seq x y z
N MET A 1 -34.57 -19.32 -14.19
CA MET A 1 -33.86 -18.77 -13.03
C MET A 1 -33.99 -17.26 -13.10
N THR A 2 -34.53 -16.60 -12.08
CA THR A 2 -34.89 -15.17 -12.12
C THR A 2 -33.71 -14.28 -11.74
N GLU A 3 -33.63 -13.09 -12.35
CA GLU A 3 -32.59 -12.07 -12.16
C GLU A 3 -32.33 -11.71 -10.67
N ALA A 4 -33.35 -11.83 -9.82
CA ALA A 4 -33.24 -11.62 -8.38
C ALA A 4 -32.42 -12.70 -7.65
N ALA A 5 -32.39 -13.94 -8.16
CA ALA A 5 -31.58 -15.04 -7.62
C ALA A 5 -30.10 -14.84 -7.98
N GLU A 6 -29.81 -14.41 -9.22
CA GLU A 6 -28.46 -14.08 -9.69
C GLU A 6 -27.86 -12.86 -8.95
N ARG A 7 -28.67 -11.82 -8.70
CA ARG A 7 -28.22 -10.67 -7.88
C ARG A 7 -27.91 -11.05 -6.44
N ARG A 8 -28.66 -12.00 -5.84
CA ARG A 8 -28.40 -12.48 -4.47
C ARG A 8 -27.16 -13.37 -4.38
N THR A 9 -26.93 -14.27 -5.34
CA THR A 9 -25.72 -15.08 -5.38
C THR A 9 -24.49 -14.21 -5.62
N ASN A 10 -24.56 -13.21 -6.50
CA ASN A 10 -23.46 -12.27 -6.71
C ASN A 10 -23.13 -11.47 -5.43
N ARG A 11 -24.14 -10.95 -4.72
CA ARG A 11 -23.93 -10.23 -3.45
C ARG A 11 -23.33 -11.11 -2.35
N ARG A 12 -23.72 -12.39 -2.27
CA ARG A 12 -23.11 -13.36 -1.34
C ARG A 12 -21.67 -13.69 -1.73
N GLY A 13 -21.39 -13.86 -3.02
CA GLY A 13 -20.04 -14.09 -3.54
C GLY A 13 -19.10 -12.92 -3.22
N GLN A 14 -19.59 -11.69 -3.37
CA GLN A 14 -18.84 -10.47 -3.04
C GLN A 14 -18.58 -10.34 -1.53
N ALA A 15 -19.60 -10.54 -0.68
CA ALA A 15 -19.42 -10.49 0.78
C ALA A 15 -18.43 -11.56 1.28
N SER A 16 -18.47 -12.77 0.68
CA SER A 16 -17.50 -13.82 0.98
C SER A 16 -16.09 -13.44 0.54
N ARG A 17 -15.94 -12.80 -0.64
CA ARG A 17 -14.66 -12.30 -1.14
C ARG A 17 -14.06 -11.24 -0.22
N GLU A 18 -14.83 -10.25 0.18
CA GLU A 18 -14.40 -9.18 1.09
C GLU A 18 -13.97 -9.75 2.45
N SER A 19 -14.76 -10.65 3.04
CA SER A 19 -14.40 -11.31 4.30
C SER A 19 -13.08 -12.09 4.22
N MET A 20 -12.78 -12.72 3.08
CA MET A 20 -11.49 -13.38 2.86
C MET A 20 -10.32 -12.39 2.76
N LEU A 21 -10.54 -11.23 2.14
CA LEU A 21 -9.52 -10.18 2.04
C LEU A 21 -9.24 -9.56 3.41
N ASP A 22 -10.27 -9.33 4.22
CA ASP A 22 -10.10 -8.79 5.57
C ASP A 22 -9.38 -9.80 6.49
N ALA A 23 -9.74 -11.08 6.44
CA ALA A 23 -9.03 -12.13 7.16
C ALA A 23 -7.56 -12.26 6.72
N ALA A 24 -7.29 -12.10 5.43
CA ALA A 24 -5.92 -12.08 4.92
C ALA A 24 -5.12 -10.89 5.46
N LEU A 25 -5.73 -9.70 5.51
CA LEU A 25 -5.10 -8.50 6.07
C LEU A 25 -4.79 -8.66 7.56
N GLU A 26 -5.73 -9.18 8.35
CA GLU A 26 -5.51 -9.44 9.77
C GLU A 26 -4.40 -10.46 10.00
N ALA A 27 -4.42 -11.57 9.25
CA ALA A 27 -3.39 -12.60 9.33
C ALA A 27 -2.01 -12.04 8.98
N LEU A 28 -1.88 -11.33 7.86
CA LEU A 28 -0.63 -10.71 7.42
C LEU A 28 -0.14 -9.65 8.42
N ALA A 29 -1.02 -8.78 8.92
CA ALA A 29 -0.65 -7.74 9.88
C ALA A 29 -0.17 -8.30 11.23
N SER A 30 -0.59 -9.52 11.59
CA SER A 30 -0.13 -10.18 12.82
C SER A 30 1.38 -10.51 12.81
N GLY A 31 1.97 -10.71 11.62
CA GLY A 31 3.36 -11.14 11.48
C GLY A 31 3.66 -12.53 12.06
N ALA A 32 2.64 -13.29 12.48
CA ALA A 32 2.83 -14.60 13.08
C ALA A 32 3.45 -15.60 12.08
N PRO A 33 4.19 -16.63 12.55
CA PRO A 33 4.69 -17.69 11.68
C PRO A 33 3.57 -18.31 10.85
N GLY A 34 3.73 -18.34 9.52
CA GLY A 34 2.72 -18.87 8.60
C GLY A 34 1.55 -17.92 8.30
N SER A 35 1.63 -16.64 8.68
CA SER A 35 0.66 -15.58 8.33
C SER A 35 0.42 -15.45 6.82
N VAL A 36 1.40 -15.83 6.00
CA VAL A 36 1.36 -15.81 4.53
C VAL A 36 0.87 -17.17 3.96
N SER A 37 0.19 -17.99 4.75
CA SER A 37 -0.37 -19.27 4.31
C SER A 37 -1.79 -19.12 3.78
N GLY A 38 -1.99 -19.36 2.48
CA GLY A 38 -3.32 -19.35 1.86
C GLY A 38 -4.31 -20.32 2.51
N ASN A 39 -3.85 -21.49 2.97
CA ASN A 39 -4.69 -22.45 3.69
C ASN A 39 -5.13 -21.95 5.06
N ARG A 40 -4.24 -21.25 5.77
CA ARG A 40 -4.55 -20.66 7.08
C ARG A 40 -5.56 -19.53 6.91
N ILE A 41 -5.33 -18.63 5.96
CA ILE A 41 -6.23 -17.51 5.65
C ILE A 41 -7.61 -18.02 5.26
N ALA A 42 -7.70 -19.05 4.41
CA ALA A 42 -8.98 -19.66 4.07
C ALA A 42 -9.73 -20.13 5.32
N LYS A 43 -9.04 -20.86 6.21
CA LYS A 43 -9.62 -21.36 7.46
C LYS A 43 -10.09 -20.21 8.37
N ASP A 44 -9.27 -19.18 8.54
CA ASP A 44 -9.58 -18.03 9.41
C ASP A 44 -10.77 -17.21 8.84
N ALA A 45 -10.94 -17.18 7.51
CA ALA A 45 -12.11 -16.60 6.84
C ALA A 45 -13.36 -17.52 6.82
N GLY A 46 -13.32 -18.70 7.45
CA GLY A 46 -14.42 -19.68 7.40
C GLY A 46 -14.64 -20.28 6.00
N ALA A 47 -13.62 -20.26 5.14
CA ALA A 47 -13.63 -20.72 3.77
C ALA A 47 -12.71 -21.94 3.56
N THR A 48 -12.82 -22.58 2.40
CA THR A 48 -11.90 -23.65 1.99
C THR A 48 -10.87 -23.10 1.00
N TRP A 49 -9.73 -23.80 0.84
CA TRP A 49 -8.78 -23.47 -0.23
C TRP A 49 -9.42 -23.54 -1.63
N GLY A 50 -10.37 -24.44 -1.83
CA GLY A 50 -11.16 -24.48 -3.08
C GLY A 50 -11.96 -23.20 -3.32
N THR A 51 -12.51 -22.61 -2.27
CA THR A 51 -13.20 -21.31 -2.32
C THR A 51 -12.25 -20.18 -2.69
N VAL A 52 -11.03 -20.17 -2.11
CA VAL A 52 -9.99 -19.18 -2.46
C VAL A 52 -9.62 -19.31 -3.94
N LYS A 53 -9.34 -20.53 -4.42
CA LYS A 53 -9.05 -20.77 -5.84
C LYS A 53 -10.20 -20.35 -6.76
N TYR A 54 -11.44 -20.59 -6.36
CA TYR A 54 -12.60 -20.16 -7.14
C TYR A 54 -12.69 -18.62 -7.26
N GLN A 55 -12.38 -17.90 -6.18
CA GLN A 55 -12.50 -16.45 -6.13
C GLN A 55 -11.28 -15.71 -6.71
N PHE A 56 -10.09 -16.24 -6.47
CA PHE A 56 -8.83 -15.55 -6.75
C PHE A 56 -7.93 -16.30 -7.74
N GLY A 57 -8.32 -17.49 -8.18
CA GLY A 57 -7.50 -18.35 -9.05
C GLY A 57 -6.50 -19.18 -8.25
N ASP A 58 -5.55 -18.50 -7.60
CA ASP A 58 -4.50 -19.11 -6.80
C ASP A 58 -3.98 -18.16 -5.70
N ILE A 59 -2.77 -18.43 -5.20
CA ILE A 59 -2.14 -17.63 -4.16
C ILE A 59 -1.65 -16.26 -4.69
N ASP A 60 -1.18 -16.19 -5.94
CA ASP A 60 -0.75 -14.94 -6.57
C ASP A 60 -1.96 -14.01 -6.78
N GLY A 61 -3.06 -14.56 -7.28
CA GLY A 61 -4.30 -13.80 -7.43
C GLY A 61 -4.90 -13.35 -6.10
N LEU A 62 -4.72 -14.11 -5.01
CA LEU A 62 -5.11 -13.67 -3.66
C LEU A 62 -4.25 -12.48 -3.22
N TRP A 63 -2.93 -12.55 -3.36
CA TRP A 63 -2.03 -11.46 -2.99
C TRP A 63 -2.25 -10.19 -3.81
N ALA A 64 -2.42 -10.32 -5.13
CA ALA A 64 -2.80 -9.21 -5.98
C ALA A 64 -4.12 -8.56 -5.52
N ALA A 65 -5.11 -9.37 -5.13
CA ALA A 65 -6.39 -8.85 -4.63
C ALA A 65 -6.27 -8.20 -3.25
N VAL A 66 -5.46 -8.76 -2.33
CA VAL A 66 -5.17 -8.15 -1.02
C VAL A 66 -4.50 -6.80 -1.20
N LEU A 67 -3.49 -6.72 -2.07
CA LEU A 67 -2.88 -5.46 -2.45
C LEU A 67 -3.97 -4.49 -2.92
N ARG A 68 -4.72 -4.83 -3.99
CA ARG A 68 -5.75 -3.94 -4.54
C ARG A 68 -6.74 -3.42 -3.49
N HIS A 69 -7.22 -4.29 -2.60
CA HIS A 69 -8.12 -3.93 -1.49
C HIS A 69 -7.51 -2.86 -0.57
N THR A 70 -6.22 -2.96 -0.24
CA THR A 70 -5.54 -1.92 0.55
C THR A 70 -5.39 -0.59 -0.20
N ALA A 71 -5.19 -0.62 -1.52
CA ALA A 71 -5.10 0.60 -2.31
C ALA A 71 -6.44 1.33 -2.37
N GLU A 72 -7.55 0.59 -2.55
CA GLU A 72 -8.92 1.11 -2.53
C GLU A 72 -9.25 1.77 -1.19
N ARG A 73 -8.79 1.20 -0.07
CA ARG A 73 -8.97 1.75 1.28
C ARG A 73 -8.10 2.97 1.58
N ARG A 74 -6.93 3.10 0.94
CA ARG A 74 -6.00 4.23 1.12
C ARG A 74 -6.42 5.50 0.35
N GLY A 75 -7.15 5.35 -0.76
CA GLY A 75 -7.52 6.48 -1.64
C GLY A 75 -6.31 7.19 -2.27
N THR A 76 -6.54 8.35 -2.90
CA THR A 76 -5.50 9.16 -3.57
C THR A 76 -4.77 10.07 -2.57
N ILE A 77 -3.72 9.54 -1.95
CA ILE A 77 -2.95 10.19 -0.87
C ILE A 77 -2.38 11.58 -1.26
N PRO A 78 -1.68 11.78 -2.41
CA PRO A 78 -1.05 13.08 -2.70
C PRO A 78 -2.04 14.18 -3.07
N ALA A 79 -3.12 13.85 -3.79
CA ALA A 79 -4.08 14.81 -4.31
C ALA A 79 -4.88 15.54 -3.20
N HIS A 80 -4.94 14.98 -1.99
CA HIS A 80 -5.72 15.52 -0.88
C HIS A 80 -4.87 16.12 0.25
N ALA A 81 -3.53 16.05 0.16
CA ALA A 81 -2.64 16.46 1.24
C ALA A 81 -2.75 17.95 1.61
N ALA A 82 -2.82 18.82 0.59
CA ALA A 82 -3.12 20.24 0.72
C ALA A 82 -3.40 20.83 -0.67
N PRO A 83 -4.56 20.54 -1.30
CA PRO A 83 -4.93 21.17 -2.56
C PRO A 83 -4.96 22.69 -2.31
N HIS A 84 -4.11 23.45 -3.00
CA HIS A 84 -3.88 24.90 -2.80
C HIS A 84 -2.94 25.31 -1.66
N GLY A 85 -2.25 24.38 -1.00
CA GLY A 85 -1.18 24.73 -0.06
C GLY A 85 0.06 25.26 -0.77
N SER A 86 0.89 26.02 -0.05
CA SER A 86 2.26 26.31 -0.45
C SER A 86 3.07 25.01 -0.62
N LEU A 87 4.21 25.08 -1.33
CA LEU A 87 5.13 23.95 -1.47
C LEU A 87 5.44 23.25 -0.13
N ALA A 88 5.71 24.02 0.91
CA ALA A 88 6.01 23.47 2.24
C ALA A 88 4.81 22.76 2.88
N GLN A 89 3.61 23.30 2.71
CA GLN A 89 2.38 22.66 3.22
C GLN A 89 2.08 21.36 2.48
N ARG A 90 2.27 21.32 1.15
CA ARG A 90 2.05 20.10 0.36
C ARG A 90 3.05 19.00 0.71
N VAL A 91 4.34 19.34 0.79
CA VAL A 91 5.38 18.40 1.21
C VAL A 91 5.09 17.86 2.60
N THR A 92 4.80 18.74 3.57
CA THR A 92 4.49 18.30 4.94
C THR A 92 3.24 17.43 4.98
N GLY A 93 2.14 17.83 4.33
CA GLY A 93 0.91 17.04 4.29
C GLY A 93 1.11 15.65 3.67
N ILE A 94 1.91 15.53 2.60
CA ILE A 94 2.25 14.23 2.00
C ILE A 94 3.01 13.36 3.00
N LEU A 95 4.01 13.90 3.69
CA LEU A 95 4.80 13.16 4.67
C LEU A 95 3.94 12.74 5.88
N ASP A 96 3.02 13.59 6.32
CA ASP A 96 2.12 13.31 7.43
C ASP A 96 1.17 12.16 7.10
N ILE A 97 0.52 12.20 5.92
CA ILE A 97 -0.35 11.10 5.47
C ILE A 97 0.43 9.79 5.32
N LEU A 98 1.66 9.85 4.79
CA LEU A 98 2.50 8.66 4.70
C LEU A 98 2.88 8.12 6.08
N TYR A 99 3.23 9.00 7.02
CA TYR A 99 3.61 8.60 8.37
C TYR A 99 2.46 7.90 9.10
N ASP A 100 1.27 8.50 9.05
CA ASP A 100 0.07 7.94 9.68
C ASP A 100 -0.36 6.64 8.96
N GLY A 101 -0.37 6.65 7.63
CA GLY A 101 -0.75 5.50 6.82
C GLY A 101 0.19 4.31 7.00
N LEU A 102 1.50 4.54 7.12
CA LEU A 102 2.50 3.48 7.36
C LEU A 102 2.40 2.87 8.76
N SER A 103 1.77 3.55 9.72
CA SER A 103 1.48 3.00 11.05
C SER A 103 0.23 2.11 11.11
N ALA A 104 -0.60 2.10 10.06
CA ALA A 104 -1.85 1.35 10.01
C ALA A 104 -1.66 -0.17 9.86
N THR A 105 -2.69 -0.94 10.26
CA THR A 105 -2.76 -2.41 10.10
C THR A 105 -2.48 -2.84 8.66
N ASP A 106 -3.08 -2.17 7.68
CA ASP A 106 -2.89 -2.46 6.25
C ASP A 106 -1.43 -2.29 5.81
N SER A 107 -0.69 -1.35 6.39
CA SER A 107 0.73 -1.17 6.07
C SER A 107 1.58 -2.32 6.59
N ARG A 108 1.34 -2.75 7.83
CA ARG A 108 2.00 -3.94 8.40
C ARG A 108 1.71 -5.20 7.57
N ALA A 109 0.47 -5.36 7.12
CA ALA A 109 0.09 -6.48 6.26
C ALA A 109 0.89 -6.48 4.94
N ILE A 110 0.99 -5.33 4.26
CA ILE A 110 1.75 -5.19 3.01
C ILE A 110 3.24 -5.42 3.25
N GLU A 111 3.81 -4.91 4.34
CA GLU A 111 5.23 -5.10 4.67
C GLU A 111 5.56 -6.57 4.91
N ASN A 112 4.75 -7.26 5.70
CA ASN A 112 4.92 -8.71 5.95
C ASN A 112 4.74 -9.54 4.68
N LEU A 113 3.75 -9.19 3.83
CA LEU A 113 3.59 -9.83 2.53
C LEU A 113 4.84 -9.62 1.66
N ARG A 114 5.32 -8.37 1.53
CA ARG A 114 6.52 -8.06 0.73
C ARG A 114 7.79 -8.74 1.28
N ALA A 115 7.89 -8.93 2.59
CA ALA A 115 9.00 -9.64 3.21
C ALA A 115 9.00 -11.15 2.92
N ALA A 116 7.83 -11.73 2.64
CA ALA A 116 7.67 -13.15 2.31
C ALA A 116 7.76 -13.45 0.80
N LEU A 117 7.59 -12.44 -0.05
CA LEU A 117 7.73 -12.56 -1.50
C LEU A 117 9.22 -12.60 -1.92
N PRO A 118 9.53 -13.12 -3.12
CA PRO A 118 10.88 -13.06 -3.68
C PRO A 118 11.44 -11.64 -3.69
N ARG A 119 12.70 -11.48 -3.27
CA ARG A 119 13.38 -10.18 -3.24
C ARG A 119 13.91 -9.80 -4.62
N ASP A 120 14.30 -10.79 -5.41
CA ASP A 120 14.69 -10.57 -6.79
C ASP A 120 13.46 -10.26 -7.63
N ARG A 121 13.57 -9.22 -8.47
CA ARG A 121 12.47 -8.73 -9.27
C ARG A 121 12.06 -9.73 -10.35
N ALA A 122 13.02 -10.37 -11.01
CA ALA A 122 12.72 -11.33 -12.07
C ALA A 122 12.06 -12.60 -11.48
N GLU A 123 12.52 -13.06 -10.33
CA GLU A 123 11.85 -14.16 -9.60
C GLU A 123 10.43 -13.77 -9.17
N LEU A 124 10.23 -12.56 -8.67
CA LEU A 124 8.90 -12.06 -8.29
C LEU A 124 7.96 -12.02 -9.51
N GLU A 125 8.41 -11.44 -10.63
CA GLU A 125 7.62 -11.35 -11.87
C GLU A 125 7.34 -12.74 -12.48
N HIS A 126 8.25 -13.70 -12.31
CA HIS A 126 8.07 -15.07 -12.80
C HIS A 126 7.09 -15.88 -11.94
N HIS A 127 7.22 -15.83 -10.61
CA HIS A 127 6.42 -16.65 -9.70
C HIS A 127 5.10 -16.01 -9.26
N TYR A 128 5.02 -14.68 -9.27
CA TYR A 128 3.86 -13.91 -8.81
C TYR A 128 3.53 -12.76 -9.78
N PRO A 129 3.24 -13.04 -11.07
CA PRO A 129 3.04 -12.03 -12.09
C PRO A 129 1.90 -11.04 -11.77
N GLN A 130 0.80 -11.50 -11.15
CA GLN A 130 -0.32 -10.62 -10.80
C GLN A 130 0.07 -9.69 -9.65
N THR A 131 0.70 -10.22 -8.60
CA THR A 131 1.20 -9.43 -7.46
C THR A 131 2.24 -8.41 -7.91
N ALA A 132 3.17 -8.81 -8.78
CA ALA A 132 4.20 -7.93 -9.34
C ALA A 132 3.58 -6.78 -10.14
N ALA A 133 2.58 -7.08 -10.99
CA ALA A 133 1.86 -6.08 -11.76
C ALA A 133 1.12 -5.06 -10.87
N GLU A 134 0.48 -5.52 -9.79
CA GLU A 134 -0.18 -4.62 -8.83
C GLU A 134 0.83 -3.70 -8.14
N LEU A 135 1.94 -4.23 -7.63
CA LEU A 135 2.99 -3.42 -7.01
C LEU A 135 3.58 -2.39 -7.97
N ALA A 136 3.81 -2.77 -9.22
CA ALA A 136 4.32 -1.88 -10.26
C ALA A 136 3.30 -0.76 -10.60
N SER A 137 2.00 -1.09 -10.64
CA SER A 137 0.95 -0.12 -10.88
C SER A 137 0.93 0.98 -9.81
N TRP A 138 1.15 0.62 -8.54
CA TRP A 138 1.15 1.58 -7.44
C TRP A 138 2.27 2.60 -7.53
N GLN A 139 3.47 2.12 -7.88
CA GLN A 139 4.60 3.03 -8.08
C GLN A 139 4.31 4.02 -9.21
N LYS A 140 3.71 3.56 -10.31
CA LYS A 140 3.32 4.43 -11.42
C LYS A 140 2.30 5.47 -10.97
N THR A 141 1.21 5.03 -10.33
CA THR A 141 0.16 5.93 -9.82
C THR A 141 0.71 6.94 -8.84
N TRP A 142 1.56 6.52 -7.89
CA TRP A 142 2.20 7.40 -6.93
C TRP A 142 3.03 8.52 -7.57
N ILE A 143 3.84 8.19 -8.59
CA ILE A 143 4.65 9.19 -9.30
C ILE A 143 3.75 10.18 -10.03
N THR A 144 2.72 9.68 -10.71
CA THR A 144 1.73 10.52 -11.41
C THR A 144 0.99 11.44 -10.44
N ASP A 145 0.54 10.93 -9.30
CA ASP A 145 -0.17 11.71 -8.28
C ASP A 145 0.74 12.79 -7.68
N CYS A 146 2.03 12.49 -7.44
CA CYS A 146 2.99 13.50 -7.00
C CYS A 146 3.16 14.59 -8.05
N GLN A 147 3.31 14.24 -9.34
CA GLN A 147 3.41 15.24 -10.41
C GLN A 147 2.19 16.16 -10.44
N HIS A 148 0.97 15.60 -10.35
CA HIS A 148 -0.25 16.39 -10.28
C HIS A 148 -0.33 17.25 -9.01
N ALA A 149 0.13 16.74 -7.87
CA ALA A 149 0.11 17.48 -6.60
C ALA A 149 1.04 18.71 -6.58
N PHE A 150 1.96 18.86 -7.54
CA PHE A 150 2.86 20.01 -7.64
C PHE A 150 2.73 20.79 -8.96
N SER A 151 1.80 20.42 -9.86
CA SER A 151 1.77 20.93 -11.24
C SER A 151 1.43 22.42 -11.39
N ASP A 152 0.83 23.03 -10.37
CA ASP A 152 0.48 24.46 -10.32
C ASP A 152 1.52 25.30 -9.57
N LEU A 153 2.64 24.70 -9.15
CA LEU A 153 3.78 25.39 -8.53
C LEU A 153 4.94 25.49 -9.53
N ASP A 154 5.74 26.55 -9.40
CA ASP A 154 6.96 26.74 -10.18
C ASP A 154 8.10 25.87 -9.61
N VAL A 155 8.02 24.56 -9.88
CA VAL A 155 9.02 23.56 -9.47
C VAL A 155 9.36 22.65 -10.63
N ASP A 156 10.62 22.22 -10.70
CA ASP A 156 11.08 21.31 -11.76
C ASP A 156 10.40 19.93 -11.65
N PRO A 157 9.65 19.48 -12.67
CA PRO A 157 9.03 18.16 -12.70
C PRO A 157 10.02 17.00 -12.52
N ALA A 158 11.27 17.15 -12.97
CA ALA A 158 12.29 16.13 -12.79
C ALA A 158 12.62 15.93 -11.30
N ARG A 159 12.75 17.03 -10.55
CA ARG A 159 12.99 16.99 -9.11
C ARG A 159 11.79 16.46 -8.34
N VAL A 160 10.57 16.80 -8.75
CA VAL A 160 9.34 16.20 -8.18
C VAL A 160 9.35 14.68 -8.37
N ARG A 161 9.77 14.19 -9.55
CA ARG A 161 9.89 12.75 -9.81
C ARG A 161 10.93 12.08 -8.91
N GLU A 162 12.09 12.68 -8.72
CA GLU A 162 13.15 12.15 -7.84
C GLU A 162 12.67 12.06 -6.39
N VAL A 163 12.01 13.12 -5.90
CA VAL A 163 11.38 13.16 -4.59
C VAL A 163 10.32 12.06 -4.45
N ALA A 164 9.46 11.90 -5.45
CA ALA A 164 8.46 10.82 -5.47
C ALA A 164 9.11 9.43 -5.40
N LEU A 165 10.29 9.22 -6.01
CA LEU A 165 10.96 7.92 -5.99
C LEU A 165 11.50 7.54 -4.60
N PHE A 166 12.05 8.50 -3.84
CA PHE A 166 12.67 8.18 -2.55
C PHE A 166 11.75 8.32 -1.33
N ILE A 167 10.73 9.21 -1.38
CA ILE A 167 9.87 9.49 -0.21
C ILE A 167 9.29 8.21 0.41
N PRO A 168 8.70 7.26 -0.35
CA PRO A 168 8.14 6.05 0.27
C PRO A 168 9.19 5.21 1.00
N GLY A 169 10.42 5.16 0.49
CA GLY A 169 11.53 4.45 1.14
C GLY A 169 11.99 5.16 2.42
N ALA A 170 12.19 6.48 2.35
CA ALA A 170 12.58 7.30 3.50
C ALA A 170 11.54 7.22 4.64
N MET A 171 10.25 7.32 4.30
CA MET A 171 9.17 7.24 5.28
C MET A 171 9.02 5.86 5.91
N ARG A 172 9.23 4.78 5.14
CA ARG A 172 9.30 3.42 5.71
C ARG A 172 10.45 3.27 6.68
N GLY A 173 11.63 3.82 6.37
CA GLY A 173 12.78 3.83 7.29
C GLY A 173 12.45 4.54 8.62
N ILE A 174 11.93 5.77 8.55
CA ILE A 174 11.51 6.53 9.74
C ILE A 174 10.44 5.79 10.54
N THR A 175 9.48 5.16 9.87
CA THR A 175 8.41 4.40 10.54
C THR A 175 8.95 3.10 11.17
N SER A 176 9.92 2.45 10.54
CA SER A 176 10.59 1.26 11.08
C SER A 176 11.32 1.57 12.38
N GLU A 177 12.01 2.72 12.48
CA GLU A 177 12.67 3.16 13.72
C GLU A 177 11.69 3.24 14.90
N ARG A 178 10.44 3.66 14.66
CA ARG A 178 9.38 3.65 15.68
C ARG A 178 9.11 2.24 16.22
N GLN A 179 9.08 1.24 15.33
CA GLN A 179 8.79 -0.15 15.69
C GLN A 179 9.95 -0.81 16.43
N LEU A 180 11.18 -0.37 16.18
CA LEU A 180 12.39 -0.87 16.83
C LEU A 180 12.66 -0.25 18.22
N GLY A 181 11.75 0.61 18.72
CA GLY A 181 11.92 1.28 20.00
C GLY A 181 13.05 2.31 19.99
N SER A 182 13.24 2.99 18.86
CA SER A 182 14.33 3.96 18.68
C SER A 182 14.24 5.13 19.66
N TYR A 183 15.41 5.64 20.06
CA TYR A 183 15.56 6.80 20.95
C TYR A 183 15.58 8.14 20.21
N ILE A 184 15.45 8.12 18.88
CA ILE A 184 15.45 9.32 18.04
C ILE A 184 14.10 10.04 18.11
N ASP A 185 14.14 11.38 18.07
CA ASP A 185 12.92 12.17 17.89
C ASP A 185 12.45 12.05 16.42
N LEU A 186 11.48 11.17 16.21
CA LEU A 186 10.92 10.89 14.88
C LEU A 186 10.16 12.08 14.30
N ASP A 187 9.58 12.93 15.14
CA ASP A 187 8.92 14.15 14.70
C ASP A 187 9.95 15.18 14.24
N GLU A 188 11.08 15.28 14.94
CA GLU A 188 12.21 16.09 14.50
C GLU A 188 12.79 15.59 13.16
N ALA A 189 13.00 14.28 13.02
CA ALA A 189 13.47 13.68 11.78
C ALA A 189 12.53 13.98 10.59
N ARG A 190 11.21 13.85 10.80
CA ARG A 190 10.19 14.13 9.78
C ARG A 190 10.14 15.62 9.40
N ARG A 191 10.23 16.53 10.40
CA ARG A 191 10.35 17.99 10.13
C ARG A 191 11.62 18.31 9.35
N GLY A 192 12.73 17.66 9.67
CA GLY A 192 13.99 17.79 8.95
C GLY A 192 13.88 17.36 7.50
N LEU A 193 13.29 16.19 7.25
CA LEU A 193 13.03 15.66 5.91
C LEU A 193 12.14 16.59 5.08
N SER A 194 11.06 17.12 5.68
CA SER A 194 10.19 18.10 5.02
C SER A 194 10.97 19.33 4.56
N LYS A 195 11.77 19.94 5.45
CA LYS A 195 12.60 21.11 5.13
C LYS A 195 13.61 20.81 4.02
N ALA A 196 14.25 19.64 4.05
CA ALA A 196 15.21 19.23 3.04
C ALA A 196 14.57 19.09 1.65
N ILE A 197 13.40 18.44 1.57
CA ILE A 197 12.65 18.29 0.32
C ILE A 197 12.22 19.66 -0.22
N VAL A 198 11.71 20.54 0.63
CA VAL A 198 11.32 21.91 0.22
C VAL A 198 12.51 22.69 -0.32
N ALA A 199 13.68 22.59 0.32
CA ALA A 199 14.89 23.25 -0.17
C ALA A 199 15.32 22.67 -1.53
N TYR A 200 15.26 21.35 -1.69
CA TYR A 200 15.61 20.66 -2.93
C TYR A 200 14.70 21.06 -4.10
N LEU A 201 13.39 21.17 -3.87
CA LEU A 201 12.41 21.53 -4.89
C LEU A 201 12.43 23.03 -5.26
N LYS A 202 13.00 23.90 -4.42
CA LYS A 202 13.13 25.34 -4.67
C LYS A 202 14.39 25.73 -5.44
N GLY A 203 15.48 24.99 -5.26
CA GLY A 203 16.74 25.24 -5.96
C GLY A 203 16.66 24.82 -7.42
#